data_AF-A0A2E7EI84-F1
#
_entry.id   AF-A0A2E7EI84-F1
#
_cell.length_a   1.000
_cell.length_b   1.000
_cell.length_c   1.000
_cell.angle_alpha   90.00
_cell.angle_beta   90.00
_cell.angle_gamma   90.00
#
_symmetry.space_group_name_H-M   'P 1'
#
loop_
_entity.id
_entity.type
_entity.pdbx_description
1 polymer ?
#
loop_
_entity_poly.entity_id
_entity_poly.type
_entity_poly.pdbx_seq_one_letter_code
_entity_poly.pdbx_strand_id
1 'polypeptide(L)'
;MQCFTADTCKVFHGDWNFSHPDVLWTHVQGTYRTALAGFMLQKLPKFMWRIMMFGSLAFELPAPLLFTRKRLIWIGIAWGILFHISIALTMHNLIYFSIQMMSFYILWLPDNFLQRFADWLPQLQLSEKRVDLIATSAP
;
A
#
# COMPACT_ATOMS: atom_id res chain seq x y z
N MET A 1 -0.53 20.76 0.61
CA MET A 1 0.49 20.62 -0.46
C MET A 1 1.85 20.13 0.04
N GLN A 2 2.05 19.80 1.33
CA GLN A 2 3.35 19.35 1.86
C GLN A 2 3.79 17.94 1.41
N CYS A 3 2.88 17.04 1.01
CA CYS A 3 3.26 15.67 0.63
C CYS A 3 3.97 15.58 -0.73
N PHE A 4 3.63 16.41 -1.71
CA PHE A 4 4.22 16.34 -3.06
C PHE A 4 5.67 16.84 -3.09
N THR A 5 5.99 17.84 -2.26
CA THR A 5 7.34 18.38 -2.15
C THR A 5 8.23 17.55 -1.23
N ALA A 6 7.66 16.77 -0.31
CA ALA A 6 8.44 15.87 0.55
C ALA A 6 9.24 14.85 -0.27
N ASP A 7 8.66 14.30 -1.32
CA ASP A 7 9.29 13.24 -2.13
C ASP A 7 10.34 13.78 -3.10
N THR A 8 10.10 14.97 -3.66
CA THR A 8 11.14 15.69 -4.41
C THR A 8 12.28 16.14 -3.50
N CYS A 9 12.00 16.58 -2.27
CA CYS A 9 13.03 16.86 -1.29
C CYS A 9 13.85 15.61 -0.90
N LYS A 10 13.25 14.42 -0.80
CA LYS A 10 14.01 13.17 -0.56
C LYS A 10 15.04 12.88 -1.64
N VAL A 11 14.69 13.15 -2.90
CA VAL A 11 15.57 12.88 -4.06
C VAL A 11 16.64 13.96 -4.21
N PHE A 12 16.25 15.23 -4.11
CA PHE A 12 17.16 16.36 -4.38
C PHE A 12 17.98 16.79 -3.17
N HIS A 13 17.46 16.61 -1.95
CA HIS A 13 18.08 17.10 -0.71
C HIS A 13 18.25 16.01 0.36
N GLY A 14 17.81 14.78 0.09
CA GLY A 14 17.97 13.63 0.97
C GLY A 14 18.86 12.55 0.37
N ASP A 15 18.97 11.43 1.08
CA ASP A 15 19.84 10.33 0.68
C ASP A 15 19.28 9.50 -0.49
N TRP A 16 18.04 9.74 -0.92
CA TRP A 16 17.35 8.95 -1.97
C TRP A 16 17.79 9.36 -3.39
N ASN A 17 19.10 9.40 -3.61
CA ASN A 17 19.72 9.80 -4.87
C ASN A 17 20.54 8.65 -5.49
N PHE A 18 21.03 8.87 -6.71
CA PHE A 18 21.85 7.87 -7.42
C PHE A 18 23.21 7.60 -6.76
N SER A 19 23.67 8.49 -5.88
CA SER A 19 24.95 8.37 -5.17
C SER A 19 24.86 7.42 -3.96
N HIS A 20 23.67 7.23 -3.39
CA HIS A 20 23.41 6.31 -2.27
C HIS A 20 22.34 5.27 -2.62
N PRO A 21 22.63 4.34 -3.55
CA PRO A 21 21.63 3.38 -4.03
C PRO A 21 21.26 2.30 -2.99
N ASP A 22 21.85 2.34 -1.80
CA ASP A 22 21.65 1.41 -0.69
C ASP A 22 20.89 2.00 0.50
N VAL A 23 20.23 3.15 0.35
CA VAL A 23 19.40 3.75 1.41
C VAL A 23 18.36 2.80 1.98
N LEU A 24 17.70 2.01 1.14
CA LEU A 24 16.69 1.05 1.62
C LEU A 24 17.34 -0.06 2.46
N TRP A 25 18.57 -0.46 2.11
CA TRP A 25 19.35 -1.43 2.87
C TRP A 25 19.82 -0.86 4.21
N THR A 26 20.23 0.42 4.27
CA THR A 26 20.60 1.07 5.54
C THR A 26 19.38 1.30 6.44
N HIS A 27 18.24 1.72 5.89
CA HIS A 27 17.00 1.89 6.65
C HIS A 27 16.51 0.58 7.30
N VAL A 28 16.61 -0.54 6.58
CA VAL A 28 16.16 -1.85 7.09
C VAL A 28 17.11 -2.42 8.16
N GLN A 29 18.30 -1.87 8.33
CA GLN A 29 19.19 -2.21 9.46
C GLN A 29 18.79 -1.56 10.78
N GLY A 30 17.83 -0.62 10.75
CA GLY A 30 17.33 0.02 11.95
C GLY A 30 16.75 -0.96 12.97
N THR A 31 16.52 -0.46 14.17
CA THR A 31 16.02 -1.21 15.32
C THR A 31 14.58 -1.72 15.13
N TYR A 32 13.81 -1.12 14.22
CA TYR A 32 12.40 -1.42 13.98
C TYR A 32 12.17 -2.46 12.86
N ARG A 33 13.03 -3.48 12.75
CA ARG A 33 12.94 -4.50 11.69
C ARG A 33 12.34 -5.83 12.17
N THR A 34 11.72 -6.57 11.26
CA THR A 34 11.21 -7.93 11.53
C THR A 34 12.29 -9.01 11.28
N ALA A 35 12.00 -10.25 11.67
CA ALA A 35 12.87 -11.40 11.36
C ALA A 35 13.03 -11.62 9.83
N LEU A 36 11.98 -11.35 9.06
CA LEU A 36 12.03 -11.43 7.60
C LEU A 36 12.99 -10.39 7.01
N ALA A 37 12.94 -9.14 7.49
CA ALA A 37 13.93 -8.12 7.12
C ALA A 37 15.36 -8.56 7.47
N GLY A 38 15.57 -9.21 8.62
CA GLY A 38 16.86 -9.80 8.99
C GLY A 38 17.33 -10.87 8.01
N PHE A 39 16.46 -11.79 7.61
CA PHE A 39 16.74 -12.81 6.59
C PHE A 39 17.08 -12.16 5.24
N MET A 40 16.29 -11.16 4.83
CA MET A 40 16.49 -10.43 3.59
C MET A 40 17.86 -9.74 3.56
N LEU A 41 18.27 -9.08 4.65
CA LEU A 41 19.58 -8.42 4.74
C LEU A 41 20.76 -9.40 4.57
N GLN A 42 20.60 -10.66 4.98
CA GLN A 42 21.63 -11.68 4.88
C GLN A 42 21.66 -12.37 3.50
N LYS A 43 20.50 -12.51 2.85
CA LYS A 43 20.36 -13.34 1.63
C LYS A 43 20.22 -12.55 0.33
N LEU A 44 19.68 -11.33 0.38
CA LEU A 44 19.50 -10.54 -0.84
C LEU A 44 20.78 -9.78 -1.20
N PRO A 45 21.26 -9.89 -2.45
CA PRO A 45 22.40 -9.10 -2.90
C PRO A 45 22.04 -7.62 -2.95
N LYS A 46 23.04 -6.74 -2.76
CA LYS A 46 22.86 -5.28 -2.74
C LYS A 46 22.08 -4.72 -3.94
N PHE A 47 22.23 -5.31 -5.12
CA PHE A 47 21.50 -4.89 -6.32
C PHE A 47 19.97 -5.01 -6.19
N MET A 48 19.46 -6.03 -5.49
CA MET A 48 18.02 -6.17 -5.25
C MET A 48 17.45 -5.04 -4.40
N TRP A 49 18.23 -4.54 -3.44
CA TRP A 49 17.88 -3.37 -2.64
C TRP A 49 17.78 -2.10 -3.49
N ARG A 50 18.63 -1.97 -4.53
CA ARG A 50 18.53 -0.88 -5.50
C ARG A 50 17.24 -0.96 -6.31
N ILE A 51 16.87 -2.15 -6.78
CA ILE A 51 15.61 -2.34 -7.51
C ILE A 51 14.43 -1.94 -6.63
N MET A 52 14.41 -2.38 -5.37
CA MET A 52 13.35 -2.01 -4.43
C MET A 52 13.31 -0.49 -4.19
N MET A 53 14.47 0.16 -4.05
CA MET A 53 14.57 1.62 -3.89
C MET A 53 14.00 2.37 -5.10
N PHE A 54 14.43 2.01 -6.31
CA PHE A 54 13.90 2.64 -7.52
C PHE A 54 12.43 2.31 -7.72
N GLY A 55 11.99 1.11 -7.35
CA GLY A 55 10.59 0.72 -7.42
C GLY A 55 9.70 1.51 -6.45
N SER A 56 10.18 1.78 -5.23
CA SER A 56 9.46 2.65 -4.29
C SER A 56 9.46 4.10 -4.77
N LEU A 57 10.58 4.60 -5.30
CA LEU A 57 10.67 5.96 -5.81
C LEU A 57 9.79 6.17 -7.06
N ALA A 58 9.78 5.18 -7.96
CA ALA A 58 8.94 5.15 -9.15
C ALA A 58 7.45 5.00 -8.82
N PHE A 59 7.09 4.60 -7.60
CA PHE A 59 5.72 4.66 -7.13
C PHE A 59 5.41 6.00 -6.49
N GLU A 60 6.29 6.47 -5.60
CA GLU A 60 6.11 7.66 -4.77
C GLU A 60 6.08 8.95 -5.62
N LEU A 61 7.02 9.13 -6.56
CA LEU A 61 7.10 10.33 -7.40
C LEU A 61 5.89 10.50 -8.34
N PRO A 62 5.45 9.48 -9.10
CA PRO A 62 4.31 9.61 -9.99
C PRO A 62 2.99 9.16 -9.35
N ALA A 63 2.92 8.77 -8.08
CA ALA A 63 1.66 8.33 -7.45
C ALA A 63 0.48 9.28 -7.76
N PRO A 64 0.62 10.61 -7.63
CA PRO A 64 -0.46 11.54 -7.98
C PRO A 64 -0.88 11.47 -9.46
N LEU A 65 0.07 11.23 -10.38
CA LEU A 65 -0.22 11.00 -11.81
C LEU A 65 -0.85 9.63 -12.08
N LEU A 66 -0.37 8.57 -11.42
CA LEU A 66 -0.87 7.20 -11.54
C LEU A 66 -2.34 7.12 -11.12
N PHE A 67 -2.71 7.82 -10.06
CA PHE A 67 -4.07 7.86 -9.54
C PHE A 67 -5.00 8.85 -10.27
N THR A 68 -4.47 9.71 -11.15
CA THR A 68 -5.29 10.64 -11.97
C THR A 68 -5.80 9.97 -13.26
N ARG A 69 -5.03 9.03 -13.84
CA ARG A 69 -5.37 8.41 -15.13
C ARG A 69 -6.08 7.07 -14.95
N LYS A 70 -7.33 6.95 -15.38
CA LYS A 70 -8.20 5.75 -15.23
C LYS A 70 -7.57 4.40 -15.59
N ARG A 71 -6.65 4.36 -16.57
CA ARG A 71 -5.95 3.11 -16.96
C ARG A 71 -4.78 2.75 -16.04
N LEU A 72 -4.13 3.74 -15.45
CA LEU A 72 -2.97 3.56 -14.58
C LEU A 72 -3.37 3.29 -13.13
N ILE A 73 -4.62 3.58 -12.75
CA ILE A 73 -5.16 3.32 -11.42
C ILE A 73 -4.93 1.86 -11.00
N TRP A 74 -5.24 0.88 -11.84
CA TRP A 74 -5.07 -0.54 -11.46
C TRP A 74 -3.60 -0.92 -11.22
N ILE A 75 -2.69 -0.38 -12.04
CA ILE A 75 -1.25 -0.56 -11.85
C ILE A 75 -0.81 0.12 -10.55
N GLY A 76 -1.31 1.34 -10.28
CA GLY A 76 -1.05 2.08 -9.05
C GLY A 76 -1.56 1.35 -7.80
N ILE A 77 -2.77 0.81 -7.83
CA ILE A 77 -3.33 0.02 -6.72
C ILE A 77 -2.49 -1.23 -6.48
N ALA A 78 -2.19 -2.01 -7.53
CA ALA A 78 -1.41 -3.23 -7.40
C ALA A 78 0.00 -2.96 -6.84
N TRP A 79 0.67 -1.93 -7.37
CA TRP A 79 1.99 -1.53 -6.90
C TRP A 79 1.97 -0.97 -5.49
N GLY A 80 0.96 -0.17 -5.16
CA GLY A 80 0.77 0.39 -3.83
C GLY A 80 0.50 -0.66 -2.76
N ILE A 81 -0.32 -1.66 -3.08
CA ILE A 81 -0.54 -2.82 -2.19
C ILE A 81 0.78 -3.57 -1.98
N LEU A 82 1.52 -3.87 -3.04
CA LEU A 82 2.82 -4.54 -2.92
C LEU A 82 3.81 -3.74 -2.08
N PHE A 83 3.85 -2.42 -2.26
CA PHE A 83 4.68 -1.50 -1.48
C PHE A 83 4.32 -1.54 0.01
N HIS A 84 3.05 -1.41 0.36
CA HIS A 84 2.60 -1.45 1.76
C HIS A 84 2.74 -2.83 2.40
N ILE A 85 2.52 -3.92 1.66
CA ILE A 85 2.80 -5.28 2.14
C ILE A 85 4.30 -5.42 2.45
N SER A 86 5.17 -4.95 1.55
CA SER A 86 6.62 -5.04 1.75
C SER A 86 7.05 -4.28 3.01
N ILE A 87 6.50 -3.09 3.25
CA ILE A 87 6.75 -2.32 4.48
C ILE A 87 6.23 -3.06 5.72
N ALA A 88 4.97 -3.52 5.70
CA ALA A 88 4.37 -4.22 6.83
C ALA A 88 5.12 -5.50 7.21
N LEU A 89 5.68 -6.19 6.21
CA LEU A 89 6.46 -7.42 6.40
C LEU A 89 7.88 -7.16 6.88
N THR A 90 8.48 -6.01 6.56
CA THR A 90 9.89 -5.70 6.87
C THR A 90 10.06 -4.85 8.13
N MET A 91 9.06 -4.05 8.50
CA MET A 91 9.15 -3.10 9.62
C MET A 91 8.15 -3.42 10.75
N HIS A 92 8.62 -3.46 11.99
CA HIS A 92 7.80 -3.73 13.16
C HIS A 92 6.83 -2.55 13.44
N ASN A 93 5.56 -2.85 13.74
CA ASN A 93 4.49 -1.89 14.07
C ASN A 93 4.00 -1.00 12.92
N LEU A 94 4.55 -1.14 11.71
CA LEU A 94 4.04 -0.43 10.53
C LEU A 94 2.87 -1.17 9.84
N ILE A 95 2.42 -2.30 10.38
CA ILE A 95 1.28 -3.04 9.85
C ILE A 95 -0.01 -2.21 9.89
N TYR A 96 -0.29 -1.55 11.02
CA TYR A 96 -1.50 -0.72 11.18
C TYR A 96 -1.50 0.47 10.22
N PHE A 97 -0.35 1.14 10.10
CA PHE A 97 -0.16 2.22 9.13
C PHE A 97 -0.38 1.73 7.70
N SER A 98 0.20 0.58 7.34
CA SER A 98 0.08 0.01 5.99
C SER A 98 -1.37 -0.35 5.65
N ILE A 99 -2.11 -0.95 6.60
CA ILE A 99 -3.55 -1.24 6.43
C ILE A 99 -4.35 0.05 6.26
N GLN A 100 -4.08 1.06 7.08
CA GLN A 100 -4.73 2.37 6.97
C GLN A 100 -4.51 2.98 5.58
N MET A 101 -3.28 2.94 5.07
CA MET A 101 -2.96 3.47 3.74
C MET A 101 -3.64 2.68 2.61
N MET A 102 -3.68 1.35 2.71
CA MET A 102 -4.36 0.51 1.72
C MET A 102 -5.87 0.75 1.67
N SER A 103 -6.50 1.13 2.79
CA SER A 103 -7.95 1.41 2.81
C SER A 103 -8.33 2.58 1.90
N PHE A 104 -7.44 3.57 1.73
CA PHE A 104 -7.68 4.69 0.84
C PHE A 104 -7.76 4.28 -0.64
N TYR A 105 -7.18 3.15 -1.06
CA TYR A 105 -7.25 2.69 -2.46
C TYR A 105 -8.67 2.47 -2.98
N ILE A 106 -9.63 2.25 -2.08
CA ILE A 106 -11.05 2.17 -2.40
C ILE A 106 -11.54 3.44 -3.11
N LEU A 107 -10.99 4.62 -2.77
CA LEU A 107 -11.38 5.90 -3.35
C LEU A 107 -11.07 6.03 -4.85
N TRP A 108 -10.15 5.21 -5.36
CA TRP A 108 -9.76 5.22 -6.77
C TRP A 108 -10.38 4.06 -7.56
N LEU A 109 -11.20 3.22 -6.95
CA LEU A 109 -11.89 2.16 -7.67
C LEU A 109 -12.90 2.75 -8.67
N PRO A 110 -12.96 2.24 -9.91
CA PRO A 110 -13.91 2.73 -10.90
C PRO A 110 -15.36 2.36 -10.55
N ASP A 111 -16.31 3.19 -10.99
CA ASP A 111 -17.74 3.08 -10.65
C ASP A 111 -18.34 1.70 -10.97
N ASN A 112 -17.88 1.05 -12.05
CA ASN A 112 -18.33 -0.30 -12.42
C ASN A 112 -17.95 -1.36 -11.36
N PHE A 113 -16.83 -1.19 -10.66
CA PHE A 113 -16.44 -2.08 -9.58
C PHE A 113 -17.25 -1.78 -8.31
N LEU A 114 -17.47 -0.50 -8.02
CA LEU A 114 -18.30 -0.06 -6.88
C LEU A 114 -19.75 -0.52 -7.04
N GLN A 115 -20.32 -0.41 -8.24
CA GLN A 115 -21.67 -0.91 -8.55
C GLN A 115 -21.75 -2.43 -8.37
N ARG A 116 -20.78 -3.20 -8.90
CA ARG A 116 -20.75 -4.66 -8.69
C ARG A 116 -20.62 -5.05 -7.22
N PHE A 117 -19.89 -4.27 -6.43
CA PHE A 117 -19.76 -4.48 -5.00
C PHE A 117 -21.06 -4.10 -4.26
N ALA A 118 -21.68 -2.99 -4.64
CA ALA A 118 -22.97 -2.53 -4.10
C ALA A 118 -24.12 -3.49 -4.45
N ASP A 119 -24.09 -4.13 -5.63
CA ASP A 119 -25.04 -5.15 -6.08
C ASP A 119 -24.81 -6.51 -5.39
N TRP A 120 -23.63 -6.75 -4.82
CA TRP A 120 -23.34 -7.91 -3.97
C TRP A 120 -23.81 -7.69 -2.52
N LEU A 121 -23.76 -6.45 -2.04
CA LEU A 121 -24.22 -6.04 -0.71
C LEU A 121 -25.73 -6.24 -0.37
N PRO A 122 -26.71 -6.32 -1.30
CA PRO A 122 -28.12 -6.53 -0.95
C PRO A 122 -28.33 -7.87 -0.26
N GLN A 123 -27.43 -8.83 -0.44
CA GLN A 123 -27.46 -10.12 0.26
C GLN A 123 -27.30 -9.98 1.77
N LEU A 124 -26.54 -8.98 2.24
CA LEU A 124 -26.33 -8.71 3.67
C LEU A 124 -27.54 -8.01 4.30
N GLN A 125 -28.13 -7.03 3.61
CA GLN A 125 -29.35 -6.35 4.07
C GLN A 125 -30.59 -7.27 4.05
N LEU A 126 -30.67 -8.19 3.08
CA LEU A 126 -31.72 -9.20 3.03
C LEU A 126 -31.53 -10.29 4.09
N SER A 127 -30.30 -10.55 4.54
CA SER A 127 -30.01 -11.45 5.66
C SER A 127 -30.47 -10.86 6.99
N GLU A 128 -30.15 -9.59 7.27
CA GLU A 128 -30.65 -8.89 8.48
C GLU A 128 -32.18 -8.86 8.53
N LYS A 129 -32.84 -8.41 7.46
CA LYS A 129 -34.32 -8.37 7.41
C LYS A 129 -34.95 -9.74 7.60
N ARG A 130 -34.31 -10.82 7.13
CA ARG A 130 -34.82 -12.19 7.27
C ARG A 130 -34.65 -12.71 8.70
N VAL A 131 -33.56 -12.35 9.39
CA VAL A 131 -33.35 -12.69 10.81
C VAL A 131 -34.35 -11.95 11.70
N ASP A 132 -34.62 -10.67 11.43
CA ASP A 132 -35.62 -9.89 12.17
C ASP A 132 -37.04 -10.43 12.00
N LEU A 133 -37.38 -10.88 10.79
CA LEU A 133 -38.68 -11.51 10.49
C LEU A 133 -38.83 -12.87 11.19
N ILE A 134 -37.75 -13.64 11.33
CA ILE A 134 -37.77 -14.91 12.07
C ILE A 134 -37.91 -14.66 13.57
N ALA A 135 -37.15 -13.69 14.12
CA ALA A 135 -37.19 -13.32 15.53
C ALA A 135 -38.54 -12.76 15.99
N THR A 136 -39.29 -12.11 15.09
CA THR A 136 -40.64 -11.59 15.37
C THR A 136 -41.76 -12.60 15.13
N SER A 137 -41.46 -13.75 14.51
CA SER A 137 -42.42 -14.84 14.22
C SER A 137 -42.31 -16.04 15.16
N ALA A 138 -41.34 -16.04 16.08
CA ALA A 138 -41.22 -17.07 17.10
C ALA A 138 -42.25 -16.80 18.22
N PRO A 139 -43.17 -17.75 18.51
CA PRO A 139 -44.22 -17.60 19.53
C PRO A 139 -43.69 -17.62 20.96
#